data_AF-A0A7N5KGY3-F1
#
_entry.id   AF-A0A7N5KGY3-F1
#
_cell.length_a   1.000
_cell.length_b   1.000
_cell.length_c   1.000
_cell.angle_alpha   90.00
_cell.angle_beta   90.00
_cell.angle_gamma   90.00
#
_symmetry.space_group_name_H-M   'P 1'
#
loop_
_entity.id
_entity.type
_entity.pdbx_description
1 polymer ?
#
loop_
_entity_poly.entity_id
_entity_poly.type
_entity_poly.pdbx_seq_one_letter_code
_entity_poly.pdbx_strand_id
1 'polypeptide(L)'
;VQRAVIICCAGIGIGFYGNSETNDGVSQVTYSLLNANHTLSSIDSLVSETVALLSATVRGELTQLEETLSQRTELVAVVRNTRRQAEAVAQNLDGIPFWGEAHGGPSILAEQVGYLEDYRWLAYILLLLLDLIICLFTLLGLAKQIKWLVIVMTVMSFLVLILSWGSMGLETAAAVGLSDFCFEPDGYVMNTTQARTGLSPEILQYYLTCSQDIFNPFQQRLTVCQRALSNIHSQLHGLEREAIPHFPASEKDIISIQSTLNITESNFHHLVALLNCRGLHKDYVDALKGLCYDGMEGLFFLLLFSFLSALSFTTAVCSLPRAWKRFQNRDSDYDDMEDDDPFTPQ
;
A
#
# COMPACT_ATOMS: atom_id res chain seq x y z
N VAL A 1 -34.31 -14.69 -23.72
CA VAL A 1 -33.06 -15.39 -23.36
C VAL A 1 -31.86 -14.96 -24.19
N GLN A 2 -31.78 -15.18 -25.52
CA GLN A 2 -30.56 -14.85 -26.31
C GLN A 2 -30.04 -13.41 -26.13
N ARG A 3 -30.91 -12.38 -26.17
CA ARG A 3 -30.51 -10.99 -25.92
C ARG A 3 -29.96 -10.75 -24.50
N ALA A 4 -30.54 -11.42 -23.50
CA ALA A 4 -30.07 -11.33 -22.11
C ALA A 4 -28.68 -11.97 -21.96
N VAL A 5 -28.43 -13.09 -22.65
CA VAL A 5 -27.10 -13.72 -22.63
C VAL A 5 -26.04 -12.83 -23.27
N ILE A 6 -26.37 -12.13 -24.38
CA ILE A 6 -25.43 -11.19 -25.01
C ILE A 6 -25.08 -10.02 -24.07
N ILE A 7 -26.07 -9.47 -23.37
CA ILE A 7 -25.86 -8.41 -22.37
C ILE A 7 -24.98 -8.93 -21.23
N CYS A 8 -25.20 -10.16 -20.77
CA CYS A 8 -24.35 -10.80 -19.76
C CYS A 8 -22.91 -10.96 -20.25
N CYS A 9 -22.69 -11.43 -21.49
CA CYS A 9 -21.35 -11.55 -22.07
C CYS A 9 -20.61 -10.21 -22.15
N ALA A 10 -21.30 -9.12 -22.51
CA ALA A 10 -20.72 -7.78 -22.47
C ALA A 10 -20.39 -7.36 -21.03
N GLY A 11 -21.31 -7.64 -20.08
CA GLY A 11 -21.09 -7.42 -18.66
C GLY A 11 -19.86 -8.16 -18.13
N ILE A 12 -19.63 -9.41 -18.51
CA ILE A 12 -18.46 -10.19 -18.10
C ILE A 12 -17.16 -9.52 -18.54
N GLY A 13 -17.10 -8.98 -19.77
CA GLY A 13 -15.94 -8.21 -20.23
C GLY A 13 -15.68 -6.97 -19.37
N ILE A 14 -16.73 -6.23 -19.02
CA ILE A 14 -16.67 -5.10 -18.09
C ILE A 14 -16.19 -5.56 -16.70
N GLY A 15 -16.67 -6.70 -16.22
CA GLY A 15 -16.29 -7.25 -14.92
C GLY A 15 -14.82 -7.65 -14.85
N PHE A 16 -14.26 -8.25 -15.91
CA PHE A 16 -12.82 -8.51 -15.98
C PHE A 16 -11.99 -7.23 -15.94
N TYR A 17 -12.43 -6.20 -16.66
CA TYR A 17 -11.79 -4.89 -16.64
C TYR A 17 -11.84 -4.27 -15.23
N GLY A 18 -13.04 -4.14 -14.65
CA GLY A 18 -13.21 -3.58 -13.30
C GLY A 18 -12.45 -4.36 -12.21
N ASN A 19 -12.39 -5.69 -12.33
CA ASN A 19 -11.61 -6.51 -11.38
C ASN A 19 -10.10 -6.26 -11.48
N SER A 20 -9.59 -6.02 -12.69
CA SER A 20 -8.18 -5.67 -12.92
C SER A 20 -7.87 -4.28 -12.40
N GLU A 21 -8.67 -3.27 -12.75
CA GLU A 21 -8.47 -1.88 -12.31
C GLU A 21 -8.54 -1.75 -10.78
N THR A 22 -9.48 -2.45 -10.14
CA THR A 22 -9.55 -2.49 -8.66
C THR A 22 -8.27 -3.07 -8.06
N ASN A 23 -7.75 -4.16 -8.63
CA ASN A 23 -6.51 -4.78 -8.18
C ASN A 23 -5.29 -3.89 -8.40
N ASP A 24 -5.23 -3.18 -9.53
CA ASP A 24 -4.14 -2.25 -9.81
C ASP A 24 -4.15 -1.07 -8.82
N GLY A 25 -5.33 -0.50 -8.55
CA GLY A 25 -5.50 0.52 -7.52
C GLY A 25 -5.08 0.06 -6.12
N VAL A 26 -5.51 -1.15 -5.72
CA VAL A 26 -5.12 -1.73 -4.42
C VAL A 26 -3.63 -2.09 -4.36
N SER A 27 -3.05 -2.57 -5.46
CA SER A 27 -1.62 -2.84 -5.57
C SER A 27 -0.79 -1.57 -5.42
N GLN A 28 -1.24 -0.46 -6.02
CA GLN A 28 -0.60 0.85 -5.87
C GLN A 28 -0.61 1.31 -4.40
N VAL A 29 -1.74 1.16 -3.71
CA VAL A 29 -1.88 1.48 -2.27
C VAL A 29 -0.93 0.65 -1.43
N THR A 30 -0.90 -0.66 -1.66
CA THR A 30 -0.03 -1.60 -0.95
C THR A 30 1.44 -1.22 -1.13
N TYR A 31 1.85 -0.93 -2.37
CA TYR A 31 3.23 -0.51 -2.67
C TYR A 31 3.58 0.82 -2.00
N SER A 32 2.71 1.82 -2.06
CA SER A 32 2.89 3.11 -1.40
C SER A 32 3.02 2.98 0.12
N LEU A 33 2.21 2.13 0.75
CA LEU A 33 2.31 1.84 2.19
C LEU A 33 3.63 1.14 2.55
N LEU A 34 4.11 0.21 1.72
CA LEU A 34 5.40 -0.45 1.92
C LEU A 34 6.57 0.50 1.75
N ASN A 35 6.53 1.39 0.75
CA ASN A 35 7.54 2.43 0.56
C ASN A 35 7.58 3.40 1.74
N ALA A 36 6.41 3.86 2.19
CA ALA A 36 6.28 4.68 3.39
C ALA A 36 6.92 3.96 4.59
N ASN A 37 6.59 2.68 4.81
CA ASN A 37 7.18 1.89 5.88
C ASN A 37 8.72 1.78 5.74
N HIS A 38 9.24 1.58 4.53
CA HIS A 38 10.67 1.53 4.28
C HIS A 38 11.36 2.87 4.60
N THR A 39 10.77 4.00 4.20
CA THR A 39 11.27 5.34 4.56
C THR A 39 11.30 5.54 6.06
N LEU A 40 10.23 5.16 6.77
CA LEU A 40 10.16 5.29 8.22
C LEU A 40 11.18 4.38 8.94
N SER A 41 11.29 3.13 8.51
CA SER A 41 12.28 2.19 9.05
C SER A 41 13.71 2.63 8.76
N SER A 42 13.96 3.24 7.59
CA SER A 42 15.28 3.78 7.24
C SER A 42 15.66 4.97 8.10
N ILE A 43 14.69 5.83 8.46
CA ILE A 43 14.93 6.93 9.40
C ILE A 43 15.35 6.39 10.77
N ASP A 44 14.61 5.41 11.29
CA ASP A 44 14.88 4.80 12.60
C ASP A 44 16.26 4.11 12.64
N SER A 45 16.55 3.29 11.63
CA SER A 45 17.85 2.59 11.54
C SER A 45 19.01 3.58 11.43
N LEU A 46 18.87 4.62 10.61
CA LEU A 46 19.93 5.61 10.38
C LEU A 46 20.18 6.47 11.61
N VAL A 47 19.14 6.84 12.36
CA VAL A 47 19.29 7.52 13.66
C VAL A 47 19.99 6.59 14.65
N SER A 48 19.49 5.36 14.83
CA SER A 48 20.02 4.40 15.79
C SER A 48 21.50 4.10 15.53
N GLU A 49 21.87 3.80 14.27
CA GLU A 49 23.26 3.57 13.86
C GLU A 49 24.14 4.79 14.12
N THR A 50 23.68 5.99 13.76
CA THR A 50 24.46 7.22 13.92
C THR A 50 24.66 7.58 15.40
N VAL A 51 23.63 7.42 16.23
CA VAL A 51 23.69 7.64 17.68
C VAL A 51 24.62 6.61 18.33
N ALA A 52 24.54 5.34 17.94
CA ALA A 52 25.41 4.29 18.45
C ALA A 52 26.88 4.54 18.08
N LEU A 53 27.13 4.93 16.83
CA LEU A 53 28.46 5.26 16.32
C LEU A 53 29.09 6.43 17.09
N LEU A 54 28.37 7.56 17.22
CA LEU A 54 28.84 8.71 17.99
C LEU A 54 29.06 8.38 19.48
N SER A 55 28.16 7.60 20.07
CA SER A 55 28.28 7.15 21.46
C SER A 55 29.50 6.25 21.69
N ALA A 56 29.82 5.38 20.73
CA ALA A 56 31.01 4.55 20.77
C ALA A 56 32.27 5.42 20.68
N THR A 57 32.32 6.38 19.76
CA THR A 57 33.45 7.31 19.59
C THR A 57 33.70 8.18 20.83
N VAL A 58 32.63 8.61 21.49
CA VAL A 58 32.71 9.35 22.76
C VAL A 58 33.33 8.50 23.87
N ARG A 59 32.91 7.24 23.99
CA ARG A 59 33.38 6.32 25.05
C ARG A 59 34.78 5.76 24.78
N GLY A 60 35.15 5.61 23.51
CA GLY A 60 36.43 5.06 23.07
C GLY A 60 37.45 6.15 22.76
N GLU A 61 37.55 6.50 21.47
CA GLU A 61 38.60 7.33 20.89
C GLU A 61 38.75 8.69 21.55
N LEU A 62 37.63 9.41 21.79
CA LEU A 62 37.70 10.72 22.42
C LEU A 62 38.18 10.65 23.88
N THR A 63 37.90 9.56 24.58
CA THR A 63 38.37 9.35 25.96
C THR A 63 39.86 8.97 25.97
N GLN A 64 40.33 8.13 25.04
CA GLN A 64 41.75 7.80 24.88
C GLN A 64 42.60 9.01 24.45
N LEU A 65 42.05 9.83 23.56
CA LEU A 65 42.68 11.05 23.08
C LEU A 65 42.81 12.09 24.20
N GLU A 66 41.83 12.20 25.10
CA GLU A 66 41.90 13.05 26.29
C GLU A 66 43.04 12.61 27.24
N GLU A 67 43.22 11.30 27.45
CA GLU A 67 44.29 10.75 28.30
C GLU A 67 45.67 10.98 27.68
N THR A 68 45.80 10.72 26.37
CA THR A 68 47.04 10.89 25.59
C THR A 68 47.51 12.35 25.59
N LEU A 69 46.57 13.30 25.50
CA LEU A 69 46.87 14.73 25.44
C LEU A 69 46.89 15.40 26.82
N SER A 70 46.79 14.63 27.92
CA SER A 70 46.70 15.13 29.30
C SER A 70 47.77 16.16 29.70
N GLN A 71 48.95 16.12 29.08
CA GLN A 71 50.05 17.06 29.32
C GLN A 71 49.83 18.46 28.74
N ARG A 72 48.86 18.65 27.83
CA ARG A 72 48.55 19.92 27.16
C ARG A 72 47.08 20.28 27.38
N THR A 73 46.82 21.11 28.38
CA THR A 73 45.48 21.53 28.78
C THR A 73 44.66 22.17 27.66
N GLU A 74 45.30 22.93 26.77
CA GLU A 74 44.66 23.56 25.61
C GLU A 74 44.09 22.51 24.63
N LEU A 75 44.86 21.46 24.31
CA LEU A 75 44.42 20.39 23.41
C LEU A 75 43.33 19.52 24.05
N VAL A 76 43.45 19.25 25.35
CA VAL A 76 42.41 18.57 26.14
C VAL A 76 41.09 19.35 26.12
N ALA A 77 41.14 20.69 26.18
CA ALA A 77 39.95 21.51 26.10
C ALA A 77 39.24 21.36 24.74
N VAL A 78 40.01 21.28 23.64
CA VAL A 78 39.47 21.00 22.30
C VAL A 78 38.81 19.63 22.25
N VAL A 79 39.47 18.56 22.71
CA VAL A 79 38.91 17.20 22.74
C VAL A 79 37.63 17.12 23.56
N ARG A 80 37.61 17.73 24.76
CA ARG A 80 36.39 17.80 25.59
C ARG A 80 35.26 18.55 24.91
N ASN A 81 35.57 19.60 24.16
CA ASN A 81 34.56 20.33 23.40
C ASN A 81 34.02 19.49 22.22
N THR A 82 34.90 18.79 21.49
CA THR A 82 34.51 17.83 20.45
C THR A 82 33.57 16.77 21.01
N ARG A 83 33.91 16.21 22.18
CA ARG A 83 33.08 15.24 22.89
C ARG A 83 31.69 15.78 23.22
N ARG A 84 31.60 16.96 23.83
CA ARG A 84 30.30 17.58 24.16
C ARG A 84 29.45 17.82 22.92
N GLN A 85 30.06 18.21 21.81
CA GLN A 85 29.34 18.41 20.55
C GLN A 85 28.85 17.07 19.97
N ALA A 86 29.67 16.02 20.00
CA ALA A 86 29.27 14.69 19.56
C ALA A 86 28.12 14.13 20.40
N GLU A 87 28.19 14.27 21.73
CA GLU A 87 27.10 13.92 22.66
C GLU A 87 25.83 14.72 22.36
N ALA A 88 25.96 16.02 22.09
CA ALA A 88 24.82 16.87 21.73
C ALA A 88 24.19 16.45 20.38
N VAL A 89 24.98 16.08 19.36
CA VAL A 89 24.46 15.56 18.10
C VAL A 89 23.68 14.27 18.35
N ALA A 90 24.27 13.32 19.09
CA ALA A 90 23.62 12.06 19.44
C ALA A 90 22.28 12.29 20.14
N GLN A 91 22.24 13.16 21.16
CA GLN A 91 21.00 13.48 21.89
C GLN A 91 19.94 14.18 21.02
N ASN A 92 20.35 15.05 20.09
CA ASN A 92 19.40 15.74 19.22
C ASN A 92 18.79 14.78 18.18
N LEU A 93 19.59 13.85 17.64
CA LEU A 93 19.16 12.81 16.71
C LEU A 93 18.27 11.77 17.37
N ASP A 94 18.60 11.34 18.59
CA ASP A 94 17.82 10.37 19.38
C ASP A 94 16.40 10.87 19.70
N GLY A 95 16.15 12.18 19.65
CA GLY A 95 14.82 12.77 19.78
C GLY A 95 14.05 12.96 18.45
N ILE A 96 14.59 12.49 17.32
CA ILE A 96 13.92 12.45 16.01
C ILE A 96 13.00 11.22 15.82
N PRO A 97 13.28 9.99 16.30
CA PRO A 97 12.41 8.84 16.08
C PRO A 97 11.05 9.07 16.75
N PHE A 98 10.09 9.48 15.93
CA PHE A 98 8.72 9.77 16.34
C PHE A 98 7.79 8.57 16.08
N TRP A 99 8.20 7.66 15.20
CA TRP A 99 7.58 6.36 15.04
C TRP A 99 8.29 5.39 15.98
N GLY A 100 7.77 5.23 17.20
CA GLY A 100 8.19 4.11 18.07
C GLY A 100 7.86 2.76 17.42
N GLU A 101 8.13 1.65 18.11
CA GLU A 101 7.71 0.29 17.70
C GLU A 101 6.19 0.23 17.46
N ALA A 102 5.76 0.70 16.30
CA ALA A 102 4.37 0.96 15.99
C ALA A 102 3.73 -0.37 15.65
N HIS A 103 3.18 -1.00 16.68
CA HIS A 103 2.22 -2.08 16.57
C HIS A 103 1.01 -1.52 15.78
N GLY A 104 1.06 -1.63 14.44
CA GLY A 104 0.06 -1.06 13.52
C GLY A 104 0.60 -0.08 12.45
N GLY A 105 1.88 -0.13 12.10
CA GLY A 105 2.47 0.70 11.02
C GLY A 105 1.94 0.40 9.60
N PRO A 106 2.38 1.19 8.59
CA PRO A 106 1.89 1.09 7.21
C PRO A 106 2.04 -0.31 6.59
N SER A 107 3.07 -1.07 7.00
CA SER A 107 3.30 -2.46 6.54
C SER A 107 2.18 -3.42 6.91
N ILE A 108 1.64 -3.34 8.13
CA ILE A 108 0.53 -4.20 8.58
C ILE A 108 -0.73 -3.88 7.78
N LEU A 109 -0.97 -2.59 7.51
CA LEU A 109 -2.08 -2.18 6.66
C LEU A 109 -1.91 -2.69 5.22
N ALA A 110 -0.70 -2.61 4.67
CA ALA A 110 -0.39 -3.15 3.34
C ALA A 110 -0.65 -4.67 3.27
N GLU A 111 -0.21 -5.42 4.27
CA GLU A 111 -0.44 -6.87 4.35
C GLU A 111 -1.93 -7.21 4.44
N GLN A 112 -2.69 -6.49 5.28
CA GLN A 112 -4.14 -6.71 5.41
C GLN A 112 -4.89 -6.39 4.12
N VAL A 113 -4.57 -5.25 3.49
CA VAL A 113 -5.20 -4.81 2.25
C VAL A 113 -4.87 -5.77 1.11
N GLY A 114 -3.59 -6.15 0.95
CA GLY A 114 -3.17 -7.12 -0.06
C GLY A 114 -3.80 -8.49 0.14
N TYR A 115 -3.85 -8.99 1.38
CA TYR A 115 -4.50 -10.26 1.70
C TYR A 115 -5.99 -10.25 1.33
N LEU A 116 -6.73 -9.20 1.70
CA LEU A 116 -8.16 -9.10 1.33
C LEU A 116 -8.36 -9.03 -0.18
N GLU A 117 -7.46 -8.34 -0.88
CA GLU A 117 -7.51 -8.19 -2.33
C GLU A 117 -7.29 -9.50 -3.07
N ASP A 118 -6.35 -10.33 -2.63
CA ASP A 118 -6.12 -11.66 -3.24
C ASP A 118 -7.40 -12.51 -3.27
N TYR A 119 -8.16 -12.51 -2.17
CA TYR A 119 -9.43 -13.23 -2.10
C TYR A 119 -10.52 -12.55 -2.93
N ARG A 120 -10.63 -11.21 -2.89
CA ARG A 120 -11.61 -10.45 -3.67
C ARG A 120 -11.40 -10.71 -5.16
N TRP A 121 -10.18 -10.52 -5.63
CA TRP A 121 -9.78 -10.71 -7.02
C TRP A 121 -10.10 -12.13 -7.49
N LEU A 122 -9.69 -13.16 -6.73
CA LEU A 122 -9.95 -14.55 -7.07
C LEU A 122 -11.46 -14.86 -7.08
N ALA A 123 -12.21 -14.35 -6.10
CA ALA A 123 -13.66 -14.55 -6.04
C ALA A 123 -14.37 -13.98 -7.28
N TYR A 124 -13.95 -12.80 -7.76
CA TYR A 124 -14.49 -12.22 -8.98
C TYR A 124 -14.10 -12.98 -10.24
N ILE A 125 -12.85 -13.46 -10.35
CA ILE A 125 -12.46 -14.34 -11.45
C ILE A 125 -13.35 -15.59 -11.50
N LEU A 126 -13.59 -16.23 -10.36
CA LEU A 126 -14.45 -17.41 -10.27
C LEU A 126 -15.91 -17.09 -10.64
N LEU A 127 -16.45 -15.96 -10.17
CA LEU A 127 -17.80 -15.52 -10.52
C LEU A 127 -17.94 -15.23 -12.01
N LEU A 128 -16.98 -14.51 -12.61
CA LEU A 128 -16.99 -14.18 -14.04
C LEU A 128 -16.90 -15.42 -14.92
N LEU A 129 -16.07 -16.40 -14.53
CA LEU A 129 -15.99 -17.68 -15.23
C LEU A 129 -17.28 -18.50 -15.09
N LEU A 130 -17.90 -18.49 -13.90
CA LEU A 130 -19.19 -19.13 -13.68
C LEU A 130 -20.28 -18.52 -14.57
N ASP A 131 -20.37 -17.18 -14.62
CA ASP A 131 -21.30 -16.45 -15.48
C ASP A 131 -21.10 -16.81 -16.96
N LEU A 132 -19.83 -16.88 -17.41
CA LEU A 132 -19.47 -17.23 -18.78
C LEU A 132 -19.90 -18.66 -19.14
N ILE A 133 -19.57 -19.62 -18.27
CA ILE A 133 -19.95 -21.03 -18.43
C ILE A 133 -21.47 -21.14 -18.51
N ILE A 134 -22.20 -20.44 -17.64
CA ILE A 134 -23.66 -20.50 -17.63
C ILE A 134 -24.25 -19.91 -18.91
N CYS A 135 -23.72 -18.77 -19.37
CA CYS A 135 -24.12 -18.16 -20.63
C CYS A 135 -23.92 -19.10 -21.82
N LEU A 136 -22.74 -19.74 -21.93
CA LEU A 136 -22.41 -20.66 -23.01
C LEU A 136 -23.32 -21.90 -23.03
N PHE A 137 -23.49 -22.57 -21.89
CA PHE A 137 -24.34 -23.76 -21.82
C PHE A 137 -25.82 -23.42 -21.97
N THR A 138 -26.27 -22.23 -21.58
CA THR A 138 -27.63 -21.77 -21.85
C THR A 138 -27.86 -21.58 -23.34
N LEU A 139 -26.91 -20.97 -24.06
CA LEU A 139 -26.98 -20.85 -25.52
C LEU A 139 -26.95 -22.23 -26.20
N LEU A 140 -26.09 -23.14 -25.75
CA LEU A 140 -26.01 -24.50 -26.27
C LEU A 140 -27.32 -25.27 -26.05
N GLY A 141 -27.88 -25.20 -24.84
CA GLY A 141 -29.15 -25.83 -24.49
C GLY A 141 -30.32 -25.32 -25.32
N LEU A 142 -30.35 -24.01 -25.62
CA LEU A 142 -31.36 -23.42 -26.50
C LEU A 142 -31.14 -23.78 -27.97
N ALA A 143 -29.90 -23.81 -28.44
CA ALA A 143 -29.56 -24.11 -29.84
C ALA A 143 -29.79 -25.58 -30.19
N LYS A 144 -29.43 -26.50 -29.28
CA LYS A 144 -29.59 -27.95 -29.44
C LYS A 144 -30.89 -28.49 -28.84
N GLN A 145 -31.68 -27.64 -28.18
CA GLN A 145 -32.94 -28.00 -27.53
C GLN A 145 -32.82 -29.13 -26.50
N ILE A 146 -31.68 -29.18 -25.80
CA ILE A 146 -31.40 -30.23 -24.80
C ILE A 146 -32.12 -29.87 -23.50
N LYS A 147 -33.24 -30.57 -23.21
CA LYS A 147 -34.12 -30.29 -22.06
C LYS A 147 -33.38 -30.29 -20.71
N TRP A 148 -32.62 -31.35 -20.43
CA TRP A 148 -31.88 -31.49 -19.18
C TRP A 148 -30.87 -30.37 -18.96
N LEU A 149 -30.15 -29.98 -20.03
CA LEU A 149 -29.19 -28.89 -19.97
C LEU A 149 -29.88 -27.58 -19.59
N VAL A 150 -31.00 -27.24 -20.23
CA VAL A 150 -31.78 -26.02 -19.93
C VAL A 150 -32.29 -26.00 -18.49
N ILE A 151 -32.73 -27.13 -17.93
CA ILE A 151 -33.18 -27.23 -16.54
C ILE A 151 -32.02 -26.95 -15.58
N VAL A 152 -30.89 -27.63 -15.77
CA VAL A 152 -29.68 -27.43 -14.94
C VAL A 152 -29.21 -25.97 -15.03
N MET A 153 -29.17 -25.40 -16.23
CA MET A 153 -28.76 -24.00 -16.41
C MET A 153 -29.73 -23.01 -15.77
N THR A 154 -31.03 -23.32 -15.68
CA THR A 154 -32.00 -22.45 -15.01
C THR A 154 -31.77 -22.41 -13.50
N VAL A 155 -31.48 -23.56 -12.88
CA VAL A 155 -31.12 -23.63 -11.45
C VAL A 155 -29.81 -22.87 -11.18
N MET A 156 -28.79 -23.08 -12.01
CA MET A 156 -27.52 -22.37 -11.89
C MET A 156 -27.67 -20.86 -12.12
N SER A 157 -28.52 -20.45 -13.06
CA SER A 157 -28.84 -19.03 -13.29
C SER A 157 -29.51 -18.39 -12.08
N PHE A 158 -30.35 -19.12 -11.34
CA PHE A 158 -30.94 -18.63 -10.10
C PHE A 158 -29.91 -18.47 -8.98
N LEU A 159 -28.97 -19.42 -8.86
CA LEU A 159 -27.86 -19.31 -7.91
C LEU A 159 -27.00 -18.08 -8.22
N VAL A 160 -26.58 -17.91 -9.48
CA VAL A 160 -25.78 -16.75 -9.88
C VAL A 160 -26.54 -15.45 -9.73
N LEU A 161 -27.85 -15.42 -9.99
CA LEU A 161 -28.66 -14.23 -9.70
C LEU A 161 -28.52 -13.77 -8.24
N ILE A 162 -28.56 -14.70 -7.28
CA ILE A 162 -28.36 -14.38 -5.86
C ILE A 162 -26.94 -13.84 -5.62
N LEU A 163 -25.93 -14.48 -6.20
CA LEU A 163 -24.53 -14.04 -6.09
C LEU A 163 -24.31 -12.64 -6.67
N SER A 164 -24.89 -12.33 -7.84
CA SER A 164 -24.75 -11.02 -8.50
C SER A 164 -25.41 -9.91 -7.67
N TRP A 165 -26.58 -10.16 -7.07
CA TRP A 165 -27.20 -9.22 -6.13
C TRP A 165 -26.38 -9.04 -4.84
N GLY A 166 -25.84 -10.14 -4.30
CA GLY A 166 -24.96 -10.09 -3.13
C GLY A 166 -23.68 -9.30 -3.39
N SER A 167 -23.03 -9.56 -4.53
CA SER A 167 -21.88 -8.81 -5.02
C SER A 167 -22.21 -7.33 -5.15
N MET A 168 -23.30 -6.97 -5.84
CA MET A 168 -23.71 -5.56 -5.97
C MET A 168 -23.89 -4.88 -4.61
N GLY A 169 -24.46 -5.58 -3.62
CA GLY A 169 -24.59 -5.07 -2.25
C GLY A 169 -23.24 -4.82 -1.58
N LEU A 170 -22.30 -5.74 -1.72
CA LEU A 170 -20.95 -5.61 -1.16
C LEU A 170 -20.17 -4.46 -1.81
N GLU A 171 -20.19 -4.38 -3.15
CA GLU A 171 -19.52 -3.31 -3.90
C GLU A 171 -20.13 -1.94 -3.59
N THR A 172 -21.44 -1.87 -3.39
CA THR A 172 -22.09 -0.60 -3.01
C THR A 172 -21.64 -0.16 -1.61
N ALA A 173 -21.53 -1.09 -0.65
CA ALA A 173 -21.03 -0.79 0.68
C ALA A 173 -19.56 -0.36 0.66
N ALA A 174 -18.73 -1.04 -0.13
CA ALA A 174 -17.33 -0.68 -0.34
C ALA A 174 -17.20 0.72 -0.99
N ALA A 175 -17.98 0.99 -2.04
CA ALA A 175 -17.97 2.27 -2.73
C ALA A 175 -18.39 3.43 -1.81
N VAL A 176 -19.40 3.24 -0.95
CA VAL A 176 -19.79 4.25 0.04
C VAL A 176 -18.67 4.49 1.06
N GLY A 177 -18.13 3.43 1.66
CA GLY A 177 -17.05 3.57 2.64
C GLY A 177 -15.79 4.22 2.06
N LEU A 178 -15.45 3.88 0.81
CA LEU A 178 -14.35 4.48 0.09
C LEU A 178 -14.64 5.94 -0.28
N SER A 179 -15.85 6.27 -0.70
CA SER A 179 -16.25 7.65 -1.02
C SER A 179 -16.18 8.55 0.19
N ASP A 180 -16.63 8.07 1.36
CA ASP A 180 -16.55 8.81 2.62
C ASP A 180 -15.08 9.09 3.00
N PHE A 181 -14.20 8.09 2.86
CA PHE A 181 -12.76 8.27 3.04
C PHE A 181 -12.17 9.27 2.04
N CYS A 182 -12.51 9.16 0.76
CA CYS A 182 -11.98 10.01 -0.31
C CYS A 182 -12.49 11.45 -0.27
N PHE A 183 -13.58 11.73 0.46
CA PHE A 183 -14.08 13.07 0.70
C PHE A 183 -13.15 13.88 1.64
N GLU A 184 -12.64 13.25 2.70
CA GLU A 184 -11.75 13.90 3.68
C GLU A 184 -10.61 12.95 4.13
N PRO A 185 -9.69 12.58 3.22
CA PRO A 185 -8.65 11.59 3.51
C PRO A 185 -7.65 12.10 4.55
N ASP A 186 -7.27 13.38 4.47
CA ASP A 186 -6.31 14.00 5.38
C ASP A 186 -6.81 13.94 6.84
N GLY A 187 -8.09 14.24 7.07
CA GLY A 187 -8.70 14.21 8.41
C GLY A 187 -8.76 12.79 8.97
N TYR A 188 -9.12 11.81 8.14
CA TYR A 188 -9.14 10.40 8.54
C TYR A 188 -7.74 9.89 8.92
N VAL A 189 -6.74 10.14 8.06
CA VAL A 189 -5.35 9.70 8.31
C VAL A 189 -4.77 10.42 9.53
N MET A 190 -5.05 11.73 9.69
CA MET A 190 -4.65 12.50 10.86
C MET A 190 -5.16 11.87 12.16
N ASN A 191 -6.48 11.71 12.27
CA ASN A 191 -7.13 11.24 13.49
C ASN A 191 -6.75 9.78 13.82
N THR A 192 -6.75 8.91 12.82
CA THR A 192 -6.43 7.49 12.99
C THR A 192 -4.97 7.29 13.41
N THR A 193 -4.05 8.01 12.76
CA THR A 193 -2.62 7.91 13.09
C THR A 193 -2.37 8.47 14.48
N GLN A 194 -2.90 9.65 14.81
CA GLN A 194 -2.77 10.22 16.15
C GLN A 194 -3.32 9.29 17.25
N ALA A 195 -4.46 8.64 17.01
CA ALA A 195 -5.05 7.70 17.95
C ALA A 195 -4.22 6.42 18.15
N ARG A 196 -3.52 5.95 17.11
CA ARG A 196 -2.71 4.71 17.16
C ARG A 196 -1.29 4.93 17.66
N THR A 197 -0.64 6.02 17.26
CA THR A 197 0.79 6.25 17.51
C THR A 197 1.07 7.38 18.49
N GLY A 198 0.06 8.19 18.84
CA GLY A 198 0.24 9.37 19.70
C GLY A 198 1.03 10.49 19.01
N LEU A 199 1.18 10.43 17.69
CA LEU A 199 1.97 11.39 16.94
C LEU A 199 1.42 12.81 17.03
N SER A 200 2.33 13.78 17.15
CA SER A 200 1.95 15.19 17.18
C SER A 200 1.32 15.60 15.83
N PRO A 201 0.19 16.31 15.84
CA PRO A 201 -0.53 16.68 14.62
C PRO A 201 0.31 17.55 13.68
N GLU A 202 1.27 18.34 14.20
CA GLU A 202 2.13 19.20 13.39
C GLU A 202 3.06 18.39 12.47
N ILE A 203 3.60 17.27 12.96
CA ILE A 203 4.44 16.37 12.14
C ILE A 203 3.61 15.75 11.02
N LEU A 204 2.40 15.28 11.35
CA LEU A 204 1.55 14.63 10.37
C LEU A 204 1.05 15.63 9.32
N GLN A 205 0.70 16.86 9.72
CA GLN A 205 0.32 17.92 8.81
C GLN A 205 1.45 18.28 7.84
N TYR A 206 2.70 18.30 8.32
CA TYR A 206 3.88 18.52 7.47
C TYR A 206 4.00 17.48 6.34
N TYR A 207 3.73 16.20 6.61
CA TYR A 207 3.79 15.15 5.59
C TYR A 207 2.52 15.07 4.71
N LEU A 208 1.33 15.29 5.26
CA LEU A 208 0.08 15.20 4.49
C LEU A 208 -0.09 16.36 3.51
N THR A 209 0.25 17.59 3.91
CA THR A 209 0.03 18.77 3.06
C THR A 209 1.27 19.13 2.23
N CYS A 210 2.48 18.98 2.79
CA CYS A 210 3.78 19.24 2.13
C CYS A 210 3.82 20.53 1.27
N SER A 211 3.38 21.66 1.84
CA SER A 211 3.39 22.96 1.17
C SER A 211 4.57 23.84 1.62
N GLN A 212 4.82 24.95 0.91
CA GLN A 212 5.85 25.92 1.31
C GLN A 212 5.48 26.70 2.58
N ASP A 213 4.20 26.74 2.94
CA ASP A 213 3.69 27.48 4.09
C ASP A 213 3.84 26.71 5.42
N ILE A 214 4.21 25.43 5.35
CA ILE A 214 4.39 24.57 6.52
C ILE A 214 5.87 24.37 6.79
N PHE A 215 6.28 24.70 8.02
CA PHE A 215 7.67 24.57 8.44
C PHE A 215 8.03 23.11 8.76
N ASN A 216 9.25 22.71 8.40
CA ASN A 216 9.78 21.41 8.79
C ASN A 216 9.98 21.34 10.31
N PRO A 217 9.26 20.44 11.04
CA PRO A 217 9.35 20.35 12.50
C PRO A 217 10.74 19.93 12.99
N PHE A 218 11.55 19.29 12.14
CA PHE A 218 12.90 18.85 12.47
C PHE A 218 13.97 19.90 12.15
N GLN A 219 13.62 21.00 11.49
CA GLN A 219 14.59 21.98 10.97
C GLN A 219 15.55 22.51 12.03
N GLN A 220 15.04 22.84 13.22
CA GLN A 220 15.86 23.36 14.32
C GLN A 220 16.90 22.33 14.77
N ARG A 221 16.48 21.07 15.02
CA ARG A 221 17.36 19.98 15.44
C ARG A 221 18.43 19.70 14.38
N LEU A 222 18.02 19.57 13.12
CA LEU A 222 18.93 19.35 12.00
C LEU A 222 19.96 20.47 11.86
N THR A 223 19.54 21.73 12.02
CA THR A 223 20.45 22.88 11.94
C THR A 223 21.48 22.88 13.08
N VAL A 224 21.07 22.46 14.29
CA VAL A 224 21.99 22.32 15.43
C VAL A 224 22.99 21.18 15.18
N CYS A 225 22.52 20.02 14.71
CA CYS A 225 23.39 18.90 14.38
C CYS A 225 24.41 19.26 13.28
N GLN A 226 23.97 19.89 12.19
CA GLN A 226 24.87 20.31 11.11
C GLN A 226 25.96 21.26 11.60
N ARG A 227 25.60 22.24 12.44
CA ARG A 227 26.58 23.18 13.01
C ARG A 227 27.58 22.47 13.93
N ALA A 228 27.10 21.56 14.78
CA ALA A 228 27.96 20.79 15.67
C ALA A 228 28.93 19.89 14.90
N LEU A 229 28.46 19.17 13.87
CA LEU A 229 29.31 18.34 13.01
C LEU A 229 30.40 19.15 12.30
N SER A 230 30.04 20.30 11.72
CA SER A 230 31.00 21.19 11.06
C SER A 230 32.07 21.73 12.03
N ASN A 231 31.66 22.11 13.25
CA ASN A 231 32.58 22.55 14.28
C ASN A 231 33.53 21.43 14.73
N ILE A 232 33.02 20.20 14.90
CA ILE A 232 33.84 19.04 15.23
C ILE A 232 34.90 18.80 14.14
N HIS A 233 34.52 18.88 12.87
CA HIS A 233 35.46 18.73 11.75
C HIS A 233 36.59 19.77 11.80
N SER A 234 36.23 21.04 12.03
CA SER A 234 37.22 22.12 12.20
C SER A 234 38.15 21.90 13.40
N GLN A 235 37.60 21.45 14.53
CA GLN A 235 38.38 21.17 15.75
C GLN A 235 39.34 20.00 15.55
N LEU A 236 38.92 18.95 14.88
CA LEU A 236 39.73 17.77 14.64
C LEU A 236 40.89 18.05 13.67
N HIS A 237 40.65 18.84 12.62
CA HIS A 237 41.72 19.29 11.71
C HIS A 237 42.73 20.20 12.42
N GLY A 238 42.29 21.05 13.36
CA GLY A 238 43.20 21.82 14.21
C GLY A 238 44.04 20.92 15.11
N LEU A 239 43.40 19.92 15.73
CA LEU A 239 44.05 18.95 16.59
C LEU A 239 45.09 18.10 15.84
N GLU A 240 44.78 17.64 14.63
CA GLU A 240 45.69 16.90 13.77
C GLU A 240 47.00 17.67 13.53
N ARG A 241 46.88 18.96 13.18
CA ARG A 241 48.03 19.82 12.86
C ARG A 241 48.93 20.11 14.07
N GLU A 242 48.34 20.28 15.25
CA GLU A 242 49.06 20.71 16.46
C GLU A 242 49.50 19.55 17.36
N ALA A 243 48.69 18.50 17.47
CA ALA A 243 48.91 17.39 18.39
C ALA A 243 49.87 16.34 17.82
N ILE A 244 49.73 15.93 16.56
CA ILE A 244 50.48 14.80 15.98
C ILE A 244 52.02 14.98 16.07
N PRO A 245 52.60 16.16 15.76
CA PRO A 245 54.06 16.34 15.87
C PRO A 245 54.61 16.15 17.30
N HIS A 246 53.77 16.35 18.31
CA HIS A 246 54.14 16.29 19.72
C HIS A 246 53.68 14.98 20.40
N PHE A 247 52.59 14.38 19.91
CA PHE A 247 51.93 13.20 20.44
C PHE A 247 51.59 12.23 19.30
N PRO A 248 52.58 11.54 18.70
CA PRO A 248 52.34 10.67 17.54
C PRO A 248 51.37 9.51 17.85
N ALA A 249 51.25 9.10 19.12
CA ALA A 249 50.25 8.10 19.54
C ALA A 249 48.79 8.55 19.30
N SER A 250 48.54 9.86 19.25
CA SER A 250 47.19 10.42 19.02
C SER A 250 46.70 10.32 17.57
N GLU A 251 47.61 10.09 16.61
CA GLU A 251 47.28 10.04 15.18
C GLU A 251 46.21 8.98 14.86
N LYS A 252 46.34 7.79 15.45
CA LYS A 252 45.40 6.69 15.23
C LYS A 252 43.97 7.05 15.67
N ASP A 253 43.83 7.67 16.84
CA ASP A 253 42.53 8.05 17.38
C ASP A 253 41.92 9.20 16.57
N ILE A 254 42.72 10.20 16.17
CA ILE A 254 42.27 11.31 15.33
C ILE A 254 41.74 10.79 13.98
N ILE A 255 42.47 9.89 13.31
CA ILE A 255 42.04 9.30 12.04
C ILE A 255 40.76 8.46 12.21
N SER A 256 40.64 7.68 13.30
CA SER A 256 39.42 6.91 13.59
C SER A 256 38.20 7.82 13.78
N ILE A 257 38.37 8.92 14.54
CA ILE A 257 37.32 9.92 14.74
C ILE A 257 36.96 10.60 13.41
N GLN A 258 37.94 10.96 12.56
CA GLN A 258 37.67 11.52 11.23
C GLN A 258 36.85 10.57 10.35
N SER A 259 37.21 9.28 10.33
CA SER A 259 36.46 8.25 9.59
C SER A 259 35.01 8.14 10.07
N THR A 260 34.83 8.10 11.39
CA THR A 260 33.51 8.06 12.03
C THR A 260 32.66 9.29 11.70
N LEU A 261 33.28 10.48 11.70
CA LEU A 261 32.60 11.72 11.35
C LEU A 261 32.18 11.77 9.88
N ASN A 262 33.01 11.26 8.97
CA ASN A 262 32.65 11.18 7.55
C ASN A 262 31.44 10.26 7.33
N ILE A 263 31.38 9.12 8.02
CA ILE A 263 30.20 8.22 8.01
C ILE A 263 28.99 8.93 8.61
N THR A 264 29.17 9.60 9.75
CA THR A 264 28.12 10.36 10.44
C THR A 264 27.55 11.47 9.55
N GLU A 265 28.38 12.22 8.84
CA GLU A 265 27.97 13.29 7.93
C GLU A 265 27.20 12.73 6.73
N SER A 266 27.67 11.63 6.13
CA SER A 266 26.96 10.93 5.06
C SER A 266 25.57 10.46 5.52
N ASN A 267 25.50 9.79 6.68
CA ASN A 267 24.24 9.34 7.27
C ASN A 267 23.33 10.52 7.60
N PHE A 268 23.86 11.62 8.13
CA PHE A 268 23.11 12.81 8.44
C PHE A 268 22.49 13.45 7.18
N HIS A 269 23.23 13.55 6.08
CA HIS A 269 22.69 14.05 4.82
C HIS A 269 21.56 13.17 4.27
N HIS A 270 21.72 11.85 4.37
CA HIS A 270 20.67 10.92 3.97
C HIS A 270 19.44 11.04 4.87
N LEU A 271 19.61 11.20 6.18
CA LEU A 271 18.54 11.44 7.14
C LEU A 271 17.77 12.74 6.82
N VAL A 272 18.48 13.83 6.52
CA VAL A 272 17.85 15.11 6.11
C VAL A 272 16.98 14.93 4.86
N ALA A 273 17.42 14.10 3.90
CA ALA A 273 16.66 13.81 2.71
C ALA A 273 15.39 13.00 3.01
N LEU A 274 15.48 11.97 3.87
CA LEU A 274 14.33 11.14 4.26
C LEU A 274 13.30 11.90 5.12
N LEU A 275 13.75 12.84 5.96
CA LEU A 275 12.88 13.70 6.76
C LEU A 275 12.19 14.80 5.93
N ASN A 276 12.54 14.95 4.65
CA ASN A 276 11.84 15.86 3.76
C ASN A 276 10.42 15.35 3.48
N CYS A 277 9.40 16.22 3.56
CA CYS A 277 8.02 15.80 3.38
C CYS A 277 7.73 15.16 2.03
N ARG A 278 8.47 15.53 0.97
CA ARG A 278 8.16 15.17 -0.41
C ARG A 278 8.11 13.66 -0.67
N GLY A 279 8.98 12.88 -0.04
CA GLY A 279 9.01 11.42 -0.23
C GLY A 279 7.73 10.79 0.30
N LEU A 280 7.48 10.95 1.59
CA LEU A 280 6.31 10.36 2.25
C LEU A 280 4.99 10.97 1.75
N HIS A 281 4.98 12.26 1.40
CA HIS A 281 3.82 12.90 0.77
C HIS A 281 3.51 12.30 -0.60
N LYS A 282 4.54 11.99 -1.40
CA LYS A 282 4.34 11.30 -2.69
C LYS A 282 3.72 9.93 -2.45
N ASP A 283 4.25 9.14 -1.51
CA ASP A 283 3.67 7.83 -1.19
C ASP A 283 2.21 7.95 -0.73
N TYR A 284 1.90 8.96 0.11
CA TYR A 284 0.54 9.28 0.53
C TYR A 284 -0.39 9.60 -0.66
N VAL A 285 0.02 10.51 -1.53
CA VAL A 285 -0.77 10.91 -2.71
C VAL A 285 -0.94 9.76 -3.69
N ASP A 286 0.08 8.94 -3.88
CA ASP A 286 0.00 7.77 -4.75
C ASP A 286 -0.94 6.70 -4.16
N ALA A 287 -0.95 6.51 -2.84
CA ALA A 287 -1.94 5.66 -2.17
C ALA A 287 -3.36 6.20 -2.35
N LEU A 288 -3.57 7.52 -2.19
CA LEU A 288 -4.88 8.14 -2.44
C LEU A 288 -5.33 7.99 -3.88
N LYS A 289 -4.42 8.08 -4.86
CA LYS A 289 -4.76 7.84 -6.27
C LYS A 289 -5.24 6.41 -6.48
N GLY A 290 -4.50 5.43 -5.97
CA GLY A 290 -4.86 4.03 -6.10
C GLY A 290 -6.21 3.69 -5.44
N LEU A 291 -6.52 4.28 -4.28
CA LEU A 291 -7.83 4.11 -3.62
C LEU A 291 -8.94 4.90 -4.31
N CYS A 292 -8.79 6.22 -4.40
CA CYS A 292 -9.88 7.16 -4.71
C CYS A 292 -10.14 7.36 -6.20
N TYR A 293 -9.22 6.93 -7.07
CA TYR A 293 -9.38 7.01 -8.51
C TYR A 293 -9.43 5.60 -9.10
N ASP A 294 -8.29 4.92 -9.19
CA ASP A 294 -8.19 3.63 -9.91
C ASP A 294 -9.07 2.56 -9.23
N GLY A 295 -9.01 2.46 -7.90
CA GLY A 295 -9.85 1.56 -7.11
C GLY A 295 -11.33 1.89 -7.23
N MET A 296 -11.72 3.16 -7.13
CA MET A 296 -13.11 3.59 -7.24
C MET A 296 -13.67 3.38 -8.66
N GLU A 297 -12.85 3.60 -9.69
CA GLU A 297 -13.18 3.30 -11.09
C GLU A 297 -13.41 1.80 -11.29
N GLY A 298 -12.51 0.96 -10.78
CA GLY A 298 -12.67 -0.49 -10.79
C GLY A 298 -13.97 -0.96 -10.12
N LEU A 299 -14.27 -0.44 -8.92
CA LEU A 299 -15.52 -0.73 -8.20
C LEU A 299 -16.77 -0.32 -9.01
N PHE A 300 -16.72 0.82 -9.70
CA PHE A 300 -17.82 1.26 -10.56
C PHE A 300 -18.08 0.26 -11.69
N PHE A 301 -17.04 -0.26 -12.35
CA PHE A 301 -17.21 -1.26 -13.39
C PHE A 301 -17.67 -2.62 -12.84
N LEU A 302 -17.24 -3.00 -11.64
CA LEU A 302 -17.76 -4.19 -10.95
C LEU A 302 -19.24 -4.06 -10.60
N LEU A 303 -19.68 -2.89 -10.12
CA LEU A 303 -21.10 -2.59 -9.89
C LEU A 303 -21.91 -2.71 -11.18
N LEU A 304 -21.40 -2.16 -12.29
CA LEU A 304 -22.04 -2.26 -13.59
C LEU A 304 -22.14 -3.72 -14.07
N PHE A 305 -21.07 -4.51 -13.92
CA PHE A 305 -21.09 -5.94 -14.20
C PHE A 305 -22.18 -6.65 -13.38
N SER A 306 -22.18 -6.48 -12.06
CA SER A 306 -23.11 -7.18 -11.16
C SER A 306 -24.56 -6.80 -11.45
N PHE A 307 -24.83 -5.54 -11.79
CA PHE A 307 -26.14 -5.08 -12.23
C PHE A 307 -26.58 -5.72 -13.57
N LEU A 308 -25.71 -5.70 -14.58
CA LEU A 308 -26.00 -6.30 -15.89
C LEU A 308 -26.19 -7.82 -15.80
N SER A 309 -25.37 -8.50 -14.99
CA SER A 309 -25.47 -9.92 -14.69
C SER A 309 -26.81 -10.22 -14.01
N ALA A 310 -27.17 -9.48 -12.95
CA ALA A 310 -28.44 -9.66 -12.24
C ALA A 310 -29.66 -9.49 -13.15
N LEU A 311 -29.69 -8.44 -14.00
CA LEU A 311 -30.77 -8.24 -14.97
C LEU A 311 -30.85 -9.37 -16.00
N SER A 312 -29.69 -9.83 -16.48
CA SER A 312 -29.59 -10.89 -17.48
C SER A 312 -30.10 -12.22 -16.94
N PHE A 313 -29.67 -12.61 -15.73
CA PHE A 313 -30.11 -13.84 -15.08
C PHE A 313 -31.55 -13.77 -14.59
N THR A 314 -32.04 -12.62 -14.14
CA THR A 314 -33.48 -12.42 -13.87
C THR A 314 -34.30 -12.72 -15.13
N THR A 315 -33.88 -12.15 -16.27
CA THR A 315 -34.54 -12.39 -17.55
C THR A 315 -34.45 -13.86 -17.97
N ALA A 316 -33.30 -14.50 -17.78
CA ALA A 316 -33.10 -15.91 -18.09
C ALA A 316 -34.05 -16.79 -17.26
N VAL A 317 -34.04 -16.65 -15.92
CA VAL A 317 -34.89 -17.42 -15.00
C VAL A 317 -36.38 -17.24 -15.30
N CYS A 318 -36.83 -16.03 -15.65
CA CYS A 318 -38.24 -15.80 -16.00
C CYS A 318 -38.64 -16.34 -17.38
N SER A 319 -37.71 -16.48 -18.34
CA SER A 319 -38.03 -16.82 -19.73
C SER A 319 -37.66 -18.25 -20.15
N LEU A 320 -36.70 -18.90 -19.50
CA LEU A 320 -36.32 -20.30 -19.74
C LEU A 320 -37.47 -21.31 -19.53
N PRO A 321 -38.33 -21.18 -18.49
CA PRO A 321 -39.48 -22.07 -18.32
C PRO A 321 -40.48 -21.99 -19.48
N ARG A 322 -40.62 -20.81 -20.11
CA ARG A 322 -41.49 -20.62 -21.29
C ARG A 322 -40.88 -21.24 -22.55
N ALA A 323 -39.55 -21.21 -22.68
CA ALA A 323 -38.84 -21.88 -23.77
C ALA A 323 -38.99 -23.41 -23.66
N TRP A 324 -38.93 -23.95 -22.45
CA TRP A 324 -39.17 -25.36 -22.17
C TRP A 324 -40.56 -25.84 -22.62
N LYS A 325 -41.62 -25.09 -22.30
CA LYS A 325 -42.99 -25.43 -22.74
C LYS A 325 -43.12 -25.50 -24.27
N ARG A 326 -42.35 -24.70 -25.02
CA ARG A 326 -42.32 -24.77 -26.49
C ARG A 326 -41.62 -26.02 -27.02
N PHE A 327 -40.58 -26.51 -26.34
CA PHE A 327 -39.93 -27.77 -26.73
C PHE A 327 -40.87 -28.96 -26.49
N GLN A 328 -41.61 -28.96 -25.38
CA GLN A 328 -42.57 -30.02 -25.08
C GLN A 328 -43.70 -30.10 -26.11
N ASN A 329 -44.28 -28.96 -26.50
CA ASN A 329 -45.33 -28.95 -27.52
C ASN A 329 -44.82 -29.43 -28.89
N ARG A 330 -43.54 -29.18 -29.20
CA ARG A 330 -42.98 -29.54 -30.50
C ARG A 330 -42.63 -31.02 -30.60
N ASP A 331 -42.11 -31.62 -29.54
CA ASP A 331 -41.86 -33.07 -29.52
C ASP A 331 -43.19 -33.85 -29.58
N SER A 332 -44.25 -33.37 -28.90
CA SER A 332 -45.60 -33.96 -29.00
C SER A 332 -46.16 -33.92 -30.44
N ASP A 333 -45.95 -32.81 -31.16
CA ASP A 333 -46.42 -32.62 -32.55
C ASP A 333 -45.65 -33.51 -33.55
N TYR A 334 -44.41 -33.89 -33.22
CA TYR A 334 -43.62 -34.85 -34.01
C TYR A 334 -44.04 -36.30 -33.72
N ASP A 335 -44.29 -36.65 -32.46
CA ASP A 335 -44.78 -37.98 -32.07
C ASP A 335 -46.19 -38.23 -32.68
N ASP A 336 -47.09 -37.24 -32.63
CA ASP A 336 -48.43 -37.35 -33.22
C ASP A 336 -48.40 -37.49 -34.77
N MET A 337 -47.35 -37.00 -35.44
CA MET A 337 -47.17 -37.16 -36.90
C MET A 337 -46.60 -38.53 -37.29
N GLU A 338 -45.85 -39.22 -36.41
CA GLU A 338 -45.37 -40.59 -36.65
C GLU A 338 -46.49 -41.63 -36.45
N ASP A 339 -47.43 -41.38 -35.52
CA ASP A 339 -48.58 -42.26 -35.27
C ASP A 339 -49.65 -42.21 -36.39
N ASP A 340 -49.70 -41.11 -37.15
CA ASP A 340 -50.59 -40.94 -38.32
C ASP A 340 -49.95 -41.37 -39.66
N ASP A 341 -48.74 -41.94 -39.67
CA ASP A 341 -48.10 -42.48 -40.88
C ASP A 341 -48.70 -43.85 -41.28
N PRO A 342 -49.44 -43.96 -42.41
CA PRO A 342 -50.08 -45.20 -42.85
C PRO A 342 -49.09 -46.31 -43.28
N PHE A 343 -47.78 -46.06 -43.27
CA PHE A 343 -46.74 -47.04 -43.62
C PHE A 343 -45.97 -47.62 -42.43
N THR A 344 -46.38 -47.32 -41.19
CA THR A 344 -45.82 -47.96 -39.99
C THR A 344 -46.31 -49.41 -39.87
N PRO A 345 -45.42 -50.42 -39.77
CA PRO A 345 -45.84 -51.82 -39.60
C PRO A 345 -46.40 -52.03 -38.18
N GLN A 346 -47.64 -52.53 -38.09
CA GLN A 346 -48.30 -52.94 -36.85
C GLN A 346 -47.61 -54.14 -36.18
#